data_AF-A0A4Y6RRR9-F1
#
_entry.id   AF-A0A4Y6RRR9-F1
#
_cell.length_a   1.000
_cell.length_b   1.000
_cell.length_c   1.000
_cell.angle_alpha   90.00
_cell.angle_beta   90.00
_cell.angle_gamma   90.00
#
_symmetry.space_group_name_H-M   'P 1'
#
loop_
_entity.id
_entity.type
_entity.pdbx_description
1 polymer ?
#
loop_
_entity_poly.entity_id
_entity_poly.type
_entity_poly.pdbx_seq_one_letter_code
_entity_poly.pdbx_strand_id
1 'polypeptide(L)'
;MADTRLAQLFESKQKTLTVRQAITEKDAWTMLLHDRLDILIENPDTGKLQMKAHLGESISEISRSSPFYQVPLHMLFSKAHSDGKQMFDIWGCIFSPIKCIISEH
;
A
#
# COMPACT_ATOMS: atom_id res chain seq x y z
N MET A 1 -32.64 7.68 27.47
CA MET A 1 -31.39 7.42 28.21
C MET A 1 -30.56 6.51 27.34
N ALA A 2 -29.59 7.08 26.61
CA ALA A 2 -28.75 6.35 25.67
C ALA A 2 -27.74 5.49 26.44
N ASP A 3 -27.48 4.31 25.91
CA ASP A 3 -26.75 3.20 26.53
C ASP A 3 -25.28 3.55 26.84
N THR A 4 -25.04 3.97 28.09
CA THR A 4 -23.72 4.35 28.64
C THR A 4 -22.69 3.20 28.58
N ARG A 5 -23.12 1.95 28.35
CA ARG A 5 -22.21 0.80 28.24
C ARG A 5 -21.44 0.75 26.92
N LEU A 6 -22.01 1.25 25.82
CA LEU A 6 -21.30 1.27 24.54
C LEU A 6 -20.18 2.31 24.53
N ALA A 7 -20.40 3.49 25.14
CA ALA A 7 -19.36 4.50 25.29
C ALA A 7 -18.17 4.01 26.13
N GLN A 8 -18.44 3.30 27.24
CA GLN A 8 -17.39 2.73 28.11
C GLN A 8 -16.61 1.58 27.45
N LEU A 9 -17.23 0.83 26.55
CA LEU A 9 -16.53 -0.20 25.76
C LEU A 9 -15.53 0.42 24.76
N PHE A 10 -15.87 1.57 24.15
CA PHE A 10 -14.98 2.29 23.23
C PHE A 10 -13.86 3.06 23.96
N GLU A 11 -14.12 3.60 25.14
CA GLU A 11 -13.11 4.32 25.94
C GLU A 11 -12.01 3.40 26.51
N SER A 12 -12.24 2.09 26.63
CA SER A 12 -11.35 1.18 27.36
C SER A 12 -10.19 0.57 26.55
N LYS A 13 -10.05 0.82 25.25
CA LYS A 13 -8.97 0.19 24.44
C LYS A 13 -8.39 1.13 23.38
N GLN A 14 -7.80 2.23 23.82
CA GLN A 14 -6.80 2.91 22.99
C GLN A 14 -5.55 2.03 22.95
N LYS A 15 -5.54 1.01 22.07
CA LYS A 15 -4.36 0.17 21.86
C LYS A 15 -3.27 1.06 21.26
N THR A 16 -2.12 1.14 21.94
CA THR A 16 -0.93 1.81 21.42
C THR A 16 -0.49 1.09 20.14
N LEU A 17 -0.61 1.77 19.00
CA LEU A 17 -0.12 1.26 17.73
C LEU A 17 1.40 1.45 17.67
N THR A 18 2.14 0.35 17.55
CA THR A 18 3.59 0.39 17.37
C THR A 18 3.90 0.05 15.92
N VAL A 19 4.46 0.99 15.18
CA VAL A 19 4.92 0.77 13.81
C VAL A 19 6.34 0.20 13.86
N ARG A 20 6.58 -0.87 13.12
CA ARG A 20 7.90 -1.44 12.92
C ARG A 20 8.26 -1.38 11.44
N GLN A 21 9.48 -0.97 11.15
CA GLN A 21 10.02 -1.03 9.80
C GLN A 21 10.75 -2.36 9.63
N ALA A 22 10.35 -3.14 8.63
CA ALA A 22 11.12 -4.29 8.19
C ALA A 22 12.27 -3.82 7.27
N ILE A 23 13.40 -4.52 7.31
CA ILE A 23 14.56 -4.23 6.45
C ILE A 23 14.24 -4.67 5.01
N THR A 24 13.55 -5.80 4.86
CA THR A 24 13.10 -6.32 3.57
C THR A 24 11.63 -6.72 3.62
N GLU A 25 10.97 -6.77 2.46
CA GLU A 25 9.60 -7.31 2.34
C GLU A 25 9.53 -8.76 2.84
N LYS A 26 10.53 -9.58 2.52
CA LYS A 26 10.63 -10.96 3.01
C LYS A 26 10.59 -11.02 4.53
N ASP A 27 11.35 -10.16 5.21
CA ASP A 27 11.34 -10.13 6.68
C ASP A 27 9.96 -9.76 7.22
N ALA A 28 9.25 -8.82 6.58
CA ALA A 28 7.91 -8.43 6.98
C ALA A 28 6.93 -9.61 6.90
N TRP A 29 6.95 -10.37 5.80
CA TRP A 29 6.13 -11.55 5.61
C TRP A 29 6.46 -12.67 6.61
N THR A 30 7.75 -12.94 6.83
CA THR A 30 8.20 -13.95 7.81
C THR A 30 7.84 -13.54 9.24
N MET A 31 7.93 -12.24 9.58
CA MET A 31 7.49 -11.73 10.87
C MET A 31 5.99 -11.89 11.07
N LEU A 32 5.18 -11.65 10.04
CA LEU A 32 3.74 -11.89 10.09
C LEU A 32 3.42 -13.38 10.28
N LEU A 33 4.09 -14.27 9.54
CA LEU A 33 3.88 -15.72 9.63
C LEU A 33 4.19 -16.29 11.02
N HIS A 34 5.19 -15.74 11.71
CA HIS A 34 5.64 -16.23 13.02
C HIS A 34 5.13 -15.39 14.21
N ASP A 35 3.98 -14.72 14.04
CA ASP A 35 3.31 -13.92 15.09
C ASP A 35 4.21 -12.83 15.72
N ARG A 36 5.17 -12.30 14.95
CA ARG A 36 6.03 -11.17 15.35
C ARG A 36 5.45 -9.81 14.93
N LEU A 37 4.42 -9.84 14.07
CA LEU A 37 3.58 -8.70 13.69
C LEU A 37 2.13 -9.15 13.69
N ASP A 38 1.24 -8.30 14.20
CA ASP A 38 -0.20 -8.57 14.15
C ASP A 38 -0.82 -8.22 12.79
N ILE A 39 -0.26 -7.23 12.09
CA ILE A 39 -0.80 -6.66 10.86
C ILE A 39 0.35 -6.29 9.91
N LEU A 40 0.19 -6.66 8.63
CA LEU A 40 0.97 -6.15 7.52
C LEU A 40 0.04 -5.43 6.54
N ILE A 41 0.39 -4.20 6.15
CA ILE A 41 -0.40 -3.39 5.20
C ILE A 41 0.31 -3.45 3.86
N GLU A 42 -0.40 -3.89 2.82
CA GLU A 42 0.15 -4.09 1.48
C GLU A 42 -0.81 -3.64 0.40
N ASN A 43 -0.26 -3.33 -0.77
CA ASN A 43 -1.07 -3.17 -1.97
C ASN A 43 -1.68 -4.53 -2.34
N PRO A 44 -2.97 -4.59 -2.71
CA PRO A 44 -3.68 -5.85 -2.90
C PRO A 44 -3.08 -6.74 -4.00
N ASP A 45 -2.61 -6.13 -5.10
CA ASP A 45 -2.12 -6.84 -6.28
C ASP A 45 -0.67 -7.28 -6.09
N THR A 46 0.22 -6.35 -5.71
CA THR A 46 1.63 -6.68 -5.46
C THR A 46 1.76 -7.61 -4.26
N GLY A 47 1.01 -7.36 -3.18
CA GLY A 47 1.01 -8.19 -1.99
C GLY A 47 0.61 -9.64 -2.28
N LYS A 48 -0.30 -9.89 -3.25
CA LYS A 48 -0.64 -11.27 -3.66
C LYS A 48 0.54 -11.99 -4.32
N LEU A 49 1.26 -11.29 -5.19
CA LEU A 49 2.43 -11.85 -5.87
C LEU A 49 3.58 -12.09 -4.88
N GLN A 50 3.87 -11.11 -4.03
CA GLN A 50 4.97 -11.19 -3.05
C GLN A 50 4.70 -12.24 -1.97
N MET A 51 3.47 -12.31 -1.45
CA MET A 51 3.10 -13.33 -0.48
C MET A 51 3.35 -14.75 -1.03
N LYS A 52 2.98 -15.01 -2.28
CA LYS A 52 3.26 -16.29 -2.94
C LYS A 52 4.77 -16.52 -3.11
N ALA A 53 5.51 -15.49 -3.52
CA ALA A 53 6.95 -15.59 -3.75
C ALA A 53 7.75 -15.84 -2.45
N HIS A 54 7.32 -15.27 -1.33
CA HIS A 54 8.05 -15.34 -0.06
C HIS A 54 7.62 -16.49 0.85
N LEU A 55 6.32 -16.85 0.85
CA LEU A 55 5.78 -17.82 1.80
C LEU A 55 5.49 -19.19 1.18
N GLY A 56 5.42 -19.29 -0.14
CA GLY A 56 5.17 -20.55 -0.83
C GLY A 56 3.89 -21.24 -0.33
N GLU A 57 4.04 -22.43 0.25
CA GLU A 57 2.93 -23.25 0.75
C GLU A 57 2.30 -22.72 2.04
N SER A 58 3.04 -21.96 2.86
CA SER A 58 2.53 -21.36 4.11
C SER A 58 1.59 -20.18 3.89
N ILE A 59 1.25 -19.85 2.65
CA ILE A 59 0.30 -18.79 2.30
C ILE A 59 -1.09 -18.99 2.92
N SER A 60 -1.50 -20.25 3.13
CA SER A 60 -2.79 -20.61 3.70
C SER A 60 -2.92 -20.24 5.18
N GLU A 61 -1.79 -19.96 5.84
CA GLU A 61 -1.74 -19.55 7.25
C GLU A 61 -2.07 -18.06 7.43
N ILE A 62 -2.08 -17.27 6.34
CA ILE A 62 -2.33 -15.82 6.38
C ILE A 62 -3.67 -15.49 5.75
N SER A 63 -4.55 -14.87 6.55
CA SER A 63 -5.82 -14.33 6.10
C SER A 63 -5.68 -12.88 5.61
N ARG A 64 -6.57 -12.47 4.69
CA ARG A 64 -6.59 -11.11 4.12
C ARG A 64 -7.98 -10.51 4.20
N SER A 65 -8.04 -9.22 4.53
CA SER A 65 -9.28 -8.46 4.38
C SER A 65 -9.53 -8.11 2.91
N SER A 66 -10.76 -7.75 2.57
CA SER A 66 -11.03 -6.99 1.34
C SER A 66 -10.28 -5.65 1.37
N PRO A 67 -9.90 -5.08 0.21
CA PRO A 67 -9.37 -3.73 0.15
C PRO A 67 -10.39 -2.73 0.69
N PHE A 68 -9.97 -1.85 1.60
CA PHE A 68 -10.86 -0.85 2.22
C PHE A 68 -10.31 0.58 2.15
N TYR A 69 -9.14 0.78 1.54
CA TYR A 69 -8.53 2.10 1.38
C TYR A 69 -7.90 2.25 -0.01
N GLN A 70 -8.11 3.41 -0.63
CA GLN A 70 -7.51 3.79 -1.91
C GLN A 70 -6.63 5.01 -1.71
N VAL A 71 -5.44 4.98 -2.30
CA VAL A 71 -4.49 6.10 -2.28
C VAL A 71 -4.23 6.59 -3.69
N PRO A 72 -4.06 7.92 -3.89
CA PRO A 72 -3.63 8.44 -5.18
C PRO A 72 -2.23 7.93 -5.51
N LEU A 73 -2.05 7.48 -6.75
CA LEU A 73 -0.74 7.10 -7.28
C LEU A 73 -0.07 8.33 -7.90
N HIS A 74 1.17 8.61 -7.49
CA HIS A 74 1.97 9.69 -8.05
C HIS A 74 3.11 9.12 -8.90
N MET A 75 3.21 9.57 -10.15
CA MET A 75 4.37 9.30 -10.99
C MET A 75 5.42 10.38 -10.76
N LEU A 76 6.64 9.95 -10.41
CA LEU A 76 7.76 10.85 -10.17
C LEU A 76 8.75 10.75 -11.33
N PHE A 77 9.16 11.89 -11.87
CA PHE A 77 10.13 11.97 -12.95
C PHE A 77 11.42 12.62 -12.44
N SER A 78 12.57 12.02 -12.77
CA SER A 78 13.86 12.55 -12.34
C SER A 78 14.14 13.90 -12.99
N LYS A 79 14.46 14.91 -12.17
CA LYS A 79 14.91 16.22 -12.66
C LYS A 79 16.31 16.20 -13.26
N ALA A 80 17.11 15.19 -12.93
CA ALA A 80 18.48 15.05 -13.43
C ALA A 80 18.54 14.34 -14.79
N HIS A 81 17.47 13.64 -15.18
CA HIS A 81 17.39 13.00 -16.49
C HIS A 81 17.08 14.06 -17.54
N SER A 82 17.85 14.11 -18.64
CA SER A 82 17.66 15.09 -19.72
C SER A 82 16.23 15.13 -20.22
N ASP A 83 15.63 13.94 -20.32
CA ASP A 83 14.30 13.76 -20.90
C ASP A 83 13.18 13.76 -19.83
N GLY A 84 13.51 13.97 -18.55
CA GLY A 84 12.56 13.84 -17.45
C GLY A 84 11.34 14.74 -17.60
N LYS A 85 11.54 15.96 -18.12
CA LYS A 85 10.45 16.90 -18.44
C LYS A 85 9.59 16.38 -19.59
N GLN A 86 10.21 15.91 -20.68
CA GLN A 86 9.48 15.39 -21.83
C GLN A 86 8.65 14.16 -21.44
N MET A 87 9.20 13.27 -20.62
CA MET A 87 8.46 12.13 -20.08
C MET A 87 7.27 12.58 -19.24
N PHE A 88 7.45 13.55 -18.33
CA PHE A 88 6.35 14.10 -17.55
C PHE A 88 5.25 14.66 -18.46
N ASP A 89 5.60 15.43 -19.49
CA ASP A 89 4.63 16.06 -20.39
C ASP A 89 3.85 14.99 -21.19
N ILE A 90 4.52 13.97 -21.72
CA ILE A 90 3.88 12.84 -22.44
C ILE A 90 2.90 12.09 -21.52
N TRP A 91 3.36 11.73 -20.33
CA TRP A 91 2.54 10.98 -19.38
C TRP A 91 1.39 11.83 -18.84
N GLY A 92 1.61 13.11 -18.55
CA GLY A 92 0.56 14.06 -18.16
C GLY A 92 -0.52 14.21 -19.23
N CYS A 93 -0.13 14.21 -20.50
CA CYS A 93 -1.04 14.24 -21.64
C CYS A 93 -1.92 12.98 -21.78
N ILE A 94 -1.39 11.78 -21.49
CA ILE A 94 -2.14 10.52 -21.58
C ILE A 94 -3.28 10.44 -20.55
N PHE A 95 -3.05 10.98 -19.35
CA PHE A 95 -4.01 10.90 -18.24
C PHE A 95 -4.82 12.20 -18.04
N SER A 96 -4.62 13.20 -18.88
CA SER A 96 -5.42 14.43 -18.88
C SER A 96 -6.74 14.20 -19.62
N PRO A 97 -7.89 14.66 -19.07
CA PRO A 97 -9.17 14.61 -19.78
C PRO A 97 -9.20 15.53 -21.03
N ILE A 98 -8.19 16.37 -21.22
CA ILE A 98 -8.03 17.25 -22.38
C ILE A 98 -7.16 16.54 -23.41
N LYS A 99 -7.69 16.34 -24.61
CA LYS A 99 -7.01 15.70 -25.75
C LYS A 99 -5.69 16.42 -26.05
N CYS A 100 -4.56 15.87 -25.61
CA CYS A 100 -3.24 16.37 -25.99
C CYS A 100 -2.89 15.93 -27.40
N ILE A 101 -2.55 16.88 -28.28
CA ILE A 101 -1.88 16.61 -29.54
C ILE A 101 -0.41 16.93 -29.31
N ILE A 102 0.45 15.91 -29.31
CA ILE A 102 1.91 16.08 -29.30
C ILE A 102 2.36 16.01 -30.77
N SER A 103 2.92 17.10 -31.31
CA SER A 103 3.57 17.10 -32.62
C SER A 103 5.06 17.30 -32.46
N GLU A 104 5.86 16.42 -33.06
CA GLU A 104 7.31 16.59 -33.19
C GLU A 104 7.62 17.53 -34.37
N HIS A 105 8.58 18.43 -34.18
CA HIS A 105 9.18 19.26 -35.23
C HIS A 105 10.62 18.81 -35.49
#